data_AF-A0A6H1NKR2-F1
#
_entry.id   AF-A0A6H1NKR2-F1
#
_cell.length_a   1.000
_cell.length_b   1.000
_cell.length_c   1.000
_cell.angle_alpha   90.00
_cell.angle_beta   90.00
_cell.angle_gamma   90.00
#
_symmetry.space_group_name_H-M   'P 1'
#
loop_
_entity.id
_entity.type
_entity.pdbx_description
1 polymer ?
#
loop_
_entity_poly.entity_id
_entity_poly.type
_entity_poly.pdbx_seq_one_letter_code
_entity_poly.pdbx_strand_id
1 'polypeptide(L)'
;MGRPESPLTGPPHRRQLARCLRDLRAASGATYDEMAVDIGVSPATLKRAASGAVLPKWLTVMQFCIACFSAAAPQARPIPNIPELERLWRRARMEERGTLHLRSPRPEYIADQADLSHALYALYERAGAPPLRQVQQRGGEPIHLPLSTLARIVNRQTVPADQKQYSAFLAGCGVPSEQRPKWLAAWGKVFPVTTAAILKALTEEAVSVTV
;
A
#
# COMPACT_ATOMS: atom_id res chain seq x y z
N MET A 1 -6.81 -35.03 13.32
CA MET A 1 -5.42 -34.53 13.21
C MET A 1 -5.06 -34.36 11.75
N GLY A 2 -4.88 -33.12 11.29
CA GLY A 2 -4.53 -32.83 9.90
C GLY A 2 -3.08 -33.21 9.57
N ARG A 3 -2.81 -33.52 8.30
CA ARG A 3 -1.46 -33.80 7.80
C ARG A 3 -0.50 -32.65 8.16
N PRO A 4 0.75 -32.92 8.60
CA PRO A 4 1.74 -31.89 8.87
C PRO A 4 1.98 -30.99 7.66
N GLU A 5 2.15 -29.70 7.91
CA GLU A 5 2.48 -28.74 6.86
C GLU A 5 3.92 -28.90 6.41
N SER A 6 4.17 -28.82 5.10
CA SER A 6 5.52 -28.87 4.54
C SER A 6 6.39 -27.72 5.08
N PRO A 7 7.73 -27.90 5.14
CA PRO A 7 8.66 -26.84 5.48
C PRO A 7 8.47 -25.58 4.61
N LEU A 8 8.74 -24.41 5.17
CA LEU A 8 8.66 -23.12 4.47
C LEU A 8 9.92 -22.92 3.62
N THR A 9 9.80 -23.00 2.29
CA THR A 9 10.95 -22.97 1.35
C THR A 9 11.08 -21.68 0.52
N GLY A 10 10.21 -20.68 0.71
CA GLY A 10 10.25 -19.42 -0.05
C GLY A 10 11.32 -18.41 0.41
N PRO A 11 11.36 -17.21 -0.19
CA PRO A 11 12.21 -16.09 0.25
C PRO A 11 11.92 -15.63 1.71
N PRO A 12 12.89 -15.01 2.42
CA PRO A 12 12.80 -14.77 3.86
C PRO A 12 11.55 -13.99 4.31
N HIS A 13 11.14 -12.94 3.60
CA HIS A 13 9.98 -12.13 4.03
C HIS A 13 8.66 -12.85 3.76
N ARG A 14 8.58 -13.59 2.65
CA ARG A 14 7.45 -14.49 2.36
C ARG A 14 7.32 -15.60 3.39
N ARG A 15 8.43 -16.21 3.81
CA ARG A 15 8.44 -17.21 4.89
C ARG A 15 7.97 -16.64 6.21
N GLN A 16 8.37 -15.40 6.52
CA GLN A 16 7.95 -14.73 7.75
C GLN A 16 6.43 -14.52 7.78
N LEU A 17 5.84 -14.01 6.70
CA LEU A 17 4.39 -13.88 6.58
C LEU A 17 3.69 -15.25 6.71
N ALA A 18 4.16 -16.25 5.97
CA ALA A 18 3.57 -17.59 6.01
C ALA A 18 3.64 -18.23 7.41
N ARG A 19 4.74 -18.00 8.14
CA ARG A 19 4.87 -18.43 9.54
C ARG A 19 3.81 -17.78 10.42
N CYS A 20 3.66 -16.45 10.35
CA CYS A 20 2.62 -15.76 11.13
C CYS A 20 1.20 -16.28 10.82
N LEU A 21 0.91 -16.62 9.56
CA LEU A 21 -0.39 -17.24 9.21
C LEU A 21 -0.55 -18.64 9.80
N ARG A 22 0.51 -19.46 9.80
CA ARG A 22 0.49 -20.78 10.42
C ARG A 22 0.34 -20.70 11.93
N ASP A 23 1.03 -19.76 12.58
CA ASP A 23 0.93 -19.52 14.01
C ASP A 23 -0.49 -19.08 14.39
N LEU A 24 -1.11 -18.22 13.59
CA LEU A 24 -2.51 -17.80 13.78
C LEU A 24 -3.48 -18.98 13.66
N ARG A 25 -3.29 -19.86 12.67
CA ARG A 25 -4.11 -21.07 12.52
C ARG A 25 -3.87 -22.07 13.65
N ALA A 26 -2.64 -22.23 14.10
CA ALA A 26 -2.30 -23.09 15.22
C ALA A 26 -2.98 -22.59 16.50
N ALA A 27 -2.97 -21.27 16.73
CA ALA A 27 -3.65 -20.64 17.86
C ALA A 27 -5.18 -20.78 17.79
N SER A 28 -5.79 -20.79 16.60
CA SER A 28 -7.23 -21.04 16.46
C SER A 28 -7.62 -22.51 16.65
N GLY A 29 -6.67 -23.44 16.58
CA GLY A 29 -6.92 -24.89 16.59
C GLY A 29 -7.60 -25.42 15.33
N ALA A 30 -7.85 -24.57 14.33
CA ALA A 30 -8.66 -24.90 13.17
C ALA A 30 -7.87 -25.61 12.06
N THR A 31 -8.56 -26.47 11.35
CA THR A 31 -8.13 -27.04 10.07
C THR A 31 -8.46 -26.11 8.91
N TYR A 32 -7.81 -26.33 7.76
CA TYR A 32 -8.13 -25.57 6.55
C TYR A 32 -9.55 -25.82 6.04
N ASP A 33 -10.12 -26.99 6.33
CA ASP A 33 -11.48 -27.34 5.94
C ASP A 33 -12.49 -26.57 6.78
N GLU A 34 -12.32 -26.53 8.11
CA GLU A 34 -13.15 -25.73 9.02
C GLU A 34 -13.06 -24.23 8.70
N MET A 35 -11.86 -23.74 8.40
CA MET A 35 -11.65 -22.36 7.97
C MET A 35 -12.36 -22.00 6.66
N ALA A 36 -12.71 -22.96 5.81
CA ALA A 36 -13.29 -22.68 4.49
C ALA A 36 -14.81 -22.54 4.50
N VAL A 37 -15.49 -23.03 5.56
CA VAL A 37 -16.94 -23.22 5.58
C VAL A 37 -17.73 -21.91 5.35
N ASP A 38 -17.24 -20.76 5.82
CA ASP A 38 -18.05 -19.53 5.92
C ASP A 38 -17.52 -18.30 5.17
N ILE A 39 -16.46 -18.44 4.37
CA ILE A 39 -15.63 -17.28 3.96
C ILE A 39 -15.43 -17.20 2.46
N GLY A 40 -15.99 -18.17 1.73
CA GLY A 40 -15.91 -18.24 0.27
C GLY A 40 -14.50 -18.49 -0.27
N VAL A 41 -13.59 -19.04 0.55
CA VAL A 41 -12.21 -19.37 0.15
C VAL A 41 -11.97 -20.86 0.33
N SER A 42 -11.51 -21.54 -0.71
CA SER A 42 -11.26 -22.99 -0.64
C SER A 42 -10.12 -23.35 0.32
N PRO A 43 -10.14 -24.54 0.95
CA PRO A 43 -9.06 -25.03 1.81
C PRO A 43 -7.70 -25.00 1.10
N ALA A 44 -7.68 -25.35 -0.19
CA ALA A 44 -6.49 -25.31 -1.02
C ALA A 44 -5.90 -23.89 -1.17
N THR A 45 -6.73 -22.86 -1.17
CA THR A 45 -6.28 -21.46 -1.27
C THR A 45 -5.68 -20.98 0.06
N LEU A 46 -6.30 -21.33 1.18
CA LEU A 46 -5.76 -21.05 2.52
C LEU A 46 -4.42 -21.76 2.73
N LYS A 47 -4.35 -23.05 2.39
CA LYS A 47 -3.11 -23.83 2.44
C LYS A 47 -2.00 -23.22 1.58
N ARG A 48 -2.32 -22.76 0.37
CA ARG A 48 -1.34 -22.06 -0.49
C ARG A 48 -0.88 -20.73 0.12
N ALA A 49 -1.78 -19.95 0.72
CA ALA A 49 -1.42 -18.70 1.39
C ALA A 49 -0.41 -18.93 2.54
N ALA A 50 -0.59 -19.98 3.33
CA ALA A 50 0.31 -20.36 4.42
C ALA A 50 1.51 -21.22 3.99
N SER A 51 1.65 -21.55 2.70
CA SER A 51 2.75 -22.40 2.21
C SER A 51 4.12 -21.70 2.20
N GLY A 52 4.12 -20.37 2.08
CA GLY A 52 5.33 -19.60 1.80
C GLY A 52 5.89 -19.79 0.39
N ALA A 53 5.25 -20.58 -0.48
CA ALA A 53 5.69 -20.75 -1.87
C ALA A 53 5.25 -19.59 -2.76
N VAL A 54 4.04 -19.05 -2.53
CA VAL A 54 3.46 -17.91 -3.27
C VAL A 54 3.13 -16.78 -2.31
N LEU A 55 3.18 -15.53 -2.78
CA LEU A 55 2.68 -14.39 -2.01
C LEU A 55 1.16 -14.29 -2.17
N PRO A 56 0.35 -14.48 -1.11
CA PRO A 56 -1.09 -14.25 -1.19
C PRO A 56 -1.41 -12.78 -1.45
N LYS A 57 -2.56 -12.51 -2.08
CA LYS A 57 -3.14 -11.16 -2.13
C LYS A 57 -3.47 -10.69 -0.71
N TRP A 58 -3.43 -9.37 -0.47
CA TRP A 58 -3.80 -8.81 0.84
C TRP A 58 -5.20 -9.22 1.29
N LEU A 59 -6.18 -9.24 0.37
CA LEU A 59 -7.53 -9.71 0.67
C LEU A 59 -7.54 -11.15 1.19
N THR A 60 -6.73 -12.04 0.60
CA THR A 60 -6.61 -13.43 1.06
C THR A 60 -5.98 -13.52 2.45
N VAL A 61 -5.04 -12.63 2.79
CA VAL A 61 -4.49 -12.54 4.16
C VAL A 61 -5.58 -12.15 5.16
N MET A 62 -6.42 -11.17 4.82
CA MET A 62 -7.54 -10.76 5.67
C MET A 62 -8.60 -11.84 5.80
N GLN A 63 -8.98 -12.50 4.70
CA GLN A 63 -9.90 -13.64 4.72
C GLN A 63 -9.35 -14.78 5.59
N PHE A 64 -8.04 -15.05 5.53
CA PHE A 64 -7.39 -16.04 6.40
C PHE A 64 -7.52 -15.67 7.88
N CYS A 65 -7.32 -14.39 8.24
CA CYS A 65 -7.47 -13.93 9.61
C CYS A 65 -8.90 -14.09 10.12
N ILE A 66 -9.88 -13.68 9.30
CA ILE A 66 -11.30 -13.87 9.58
C ILE A 66 -11.59 -15.36 9.75
N ALA A 67 -10.96 -16.23 8.95
CA ALA A 67 -11.13 -17.67 9.04
C ALA A 67 -10.68 -18.28 10.34
N CYS A 68 -9.47 -17.91 10.79
CA CYS A 68 -8.97 -18.33 12.08
C CYS A 68 -9.90 -17.86 13.21
N PHE A 69 -10.43 -16.65 13.11
CA PHE A 69 -11.33 -16.11 14.13
C PHE A 69 -12.69 -16.82 14.15
N SER A 70 -13.31 -17.03 12.98
CA SER A 70 -14.64 -17.64 12.87
C SER A 70 -14.64 -19.12 13.23
N ALA A 71 -13.59 -19.86 12.84
CA ALA A 71 -13.49 -21.30 13.11
C ALA A 71 -13.06 -21.62 14.55
N ALA A 72 -12.50 -20.67 15.29
CA ALA A 72 -12.07 -20.88 16.67
C ALA A 72 -13.24 -20.95 17.65
N ALA A 73 -13.11 -21.81 18.65
CA ALA A 73 -13.99 -21.78 19.83
C ALA A 73 -13.96 -20.39 20.49
N PRO A 74 -15.07 -19.89 21.06
CA PRO A 74 -15.16 -18.51 21.58
C PRO A 74 -14.02 -18.10 22.52
N GLN A 75 -13.58 -19.02 23.38
CA GLN A 75 -12.50 -18.84 24.36
C GLN A 75 -11.08 -18.92 23.77
N ALA A 76 -10.93 -19.36 22.52
CA ALA A 76 -9.65 -19.57 21.85
C ALA A 76 -9.51 -18.73 20.57
N ARG A 77 -10.35 -17.70 20.38
CA ARG A 77 -10.29 -16.82 19.21
C ARG A 77 -8.99 -16.02 19.20
N PRO A 78 -8.09 -16.25 18.23
CA PRO A 78 -6.87 -15.48 18.18
C PRO A 78 -7.16 -14.06 17.70
N ILE A 79 -6.49 -13.08 18.30
CA ILE A 79 -6.56 -11.68 17.88
C ILE A 79 -5.38 -11.42 16.93
N PRO A 80 -5.61 -11.24 15.62
CA PRO A 80 -4.54 -10.98 14.67
C PRO A 80 -3.97 -9.57 14.87
N ASN A 81 -2.64 -9.45 14.88
CA ASN A 81 -1.96 -8.15 14.78
C ASN A 81 -1.96 -7.69 13.31
N ILE A 82 -3.04 -7.04 12.89
CA ILE A 82 -3.25 -6.60 11.51
C ILE A 82 -2.14 -5.65 11.02
N PRO A 83 -1.70 -4.63 11.78
CA PRO A 83 -0.59 -3.76 11.37
C PRO A 83 0.70 -4.53 11.07
N GLU A 84 1.04 -5.52 11.91
CA GLU A 84 2.22 -6.35 11.70
C GLU A 84 2.09 -7.24 10.47
N LEU A 85 0.93 -7.87 10.28
CA LEU A 85 0.66 -8.68 9.08
C LEU A 85 0.73 -7.85 7.80
N GLU A 86 0.21 -6.62 7.82
CA GLU A 86 0.29 -5.71 6.68
C GLU A 86 1.73 -5.31 6.39
N ARG A 87 2.52 -5.02 7.45
CA ARG A 87 3.96 -4.74 7.32
C ARG A 87 4.69 -5.92 6.69
N LEU A 88 4.49 -7.14 7.19
CA LEU A 88 5.10 -8.35 6.66
C LEU A 88 4.70 -8.60 5.20
N TRP A 89 3.42 -8.42 4.88
CA TRP A 89 2.90 -8.55 3.53
C TRP A 89 3.53 -7.53 2.57
N ARG A 90 3.60 -6.25 2.95
CA ARG A 90 4.26 -5.20 2.16
C ARG A 90 5.73 -5.52 1.93
N ARG A 91 6.47 -5.99 2.94
CA ARG A 91 7.88 -6.38 2.74
C ARG A 91 8.02 -7.59 1.80
N ALA A 92 7.17 -8.61 1.95
CA ALA A 92 7.18 -9.77 1.05
C ALA A 92 6.81 -9.39 -0.40
N ARG A 93 5.95 -8.37 -0.56
CA ARG A 93 5.60 -7.80 -1.87
C ARG A 93 6.76 -7.04 -2.50
N MET A 94 7.50 -6.25 -1.72
CA MET A 94 8.73 -5.60 -2.18
C MET A 94 9.80 -6.63 -2.54
N GLU A 95 9.94 -7.71 -1.77
CA GLU A 95 10.84 -8.83 -2.08
C GLU A 95 10.50 -9.49 -3.41
N GLU A 96 9.22 -9.79 -3.65
CA GLU A 96 8.76 -10.38 -4.91
C GLU A 96 8.97 -9.46 -6.12
N ARG A 97 8.89 -8.14 -5.91
CA ARG A 97 9.12 -7.13 -6.96
C ARG A 97 10.59 -6.75 -7.12
N GLY A 98 11.50 -7.27 -6.28
CA GLY A 98 12.91 -6.90 -6.28
C GLY A 98 13.19 -5.48 -5.76
N THR A 99 12.25 -4.85 -5.07
CA THR A 99 12.31 -3.44 -4.65
C THR A 99 12.71 -3.23 -3.20
N LEU A 100 13.19 -4.27 -2.50
CA LEU A 100 13.69 -4.16 -1.11
C LEU A 100 14.83 -3.14 -0.94
N HIS A 101 15.62 -2.93 -1.98
CA HIS A 101 16.74 -1.99 -1.98
C HIS A 101 16.31 -0.52 -2.07
N LEU A 102 15.04 -0.24 -2.38
CA LEU A 102 14.55 1.12 -2.56
C LEU A 102 14.62 1.91 -1.25
N ARG A 103 15.50 2.90 -1.26
CA ARG A 103 15.51 3.98 -0.29
C ARG A 103 14.48 5.02 -0.73
N SER A 104 13.92 5.74 0.22
CA SER A 104 13.08 6.90 -0.06
C SER A 104 13.68 8.04 0.71
N PRO A 105 13.99 9.17 0.06
CA PRO A 105 14.24 10.42 0.75
C PRO A 105 13.09 10.68 1.72
N ARG A 106 13.40 11.21 2.90
CA ARG A 106 12.36 11.78 3.76
C ARG A 106 11.83 13.05 3.07
N PRO A 107 10.53 13.37 3.16
CA PRO A 107 9.97 14.55 2.48
C PRO A 107 10.73 15.85 2.76
N GLU A 108 11.27 15.98 3.97
CA GLU A 108 12.07 17.13 4.40
C GLU A 108 13.35 17.32 3.58
N TYR A 109 13.90 16.25 2.99
CA TYR A 109 15.14 16.24 2.19
C TYR A 109 14.92 16.19 0.68
N ILE A 110 13.68 16.14 0.19
CA ILE A 110 13.41 16.25 -1.25
C ILE A 110 13.80 17.65 -1.73
N ALA A 111 14.77 17.75 -2.63
CA ALA A 111 15.29 19.03 -3.13
C ALA A 111 14.73 19.39 -4.51
N ASP A 112 14.48 18.40 -5.37
CA ASP A 112 14.10 18.63 -6.76
C ASP A 112 13.05 17.61 -7.27
N GLN A 113 12.73 17.69 -8.57
CA GLN A 113 11.76 16.78 -9.20
C GLN A 113 12.26 15.33 -9.29
N ALA A 114 13.57 15.11 -9.38
CA ALA A 114 14.13 13.77 -9.45
C ALA A 114 14.01 13.05 -8.09
N ASP A 115 14.30 13.77 -7.01
CA ASP A 115 14.06 13.32 -5.63
C ASP A 115 12.57 13.03 -5.40
N LEU A 116 11.68 13.93 -5.85
CA LEU A 116 10.25 13.75 -5.71
C LEU A 116 9.76 12.51 -6.46
N SER A 117 10.17 12.33 -7.72
CA SER A 117 9.84 11.15 -8.53
C SER A 117 10.31 9.86 -7.84
N HIS A 118 11.54 9.85 -7.32
CA HIS A 118 12.09 8.71 -6.60
C HIS A 118 11.33 8.41 -5.30
N ALA A 119 11.01 9.45 -4.53
CA ALA A 119 10.26 9.32 -3.28
C ALA A 119 8.82 8.81 -3.50
N LEU A 120 8.13 9.28 -4.55
CA LEU A 120 6.79 8.82 -4.91
C LEU A 120 6.78 7.36 -5.36
N TYR A 121 7.78 6.94 -6.13
CA TYR A 121 7.93 5.53 -6.52
C TYR A 121 8.20 4.64 -5.30
N ALA A 122 9.14 5.04 -4.43
CA ALA A 122 9.43 4.30 -3.22
C ALA A 122 8.23 4.25 -2.27
N LEU A 123 7.42 5.32 -2.19
CA LEU A 123 6.18 5.36 -1.44
C LEU A 123 5.16 4.34 -1.97
N TYR A 124 4.95 4.28 -3.29
CA TYR A 124 4.05 3.32 -3.92
C TYR A 124 4.49 1.86 -3.66
N GLU A 125 5.78 1.56 -3.82
CA GLU A 125 6.33 0.24 -3.55
C GLU A 125 6.17 -0.16 -2.07
N ARG A 126 6.44 0.78 -1.14
CA ARG A 126 6.26 0.57 0.31
C ARG A 126 4.81 0.42 0.72
N ALA A 127 3.87 1.01 -0.01
CA ALA A 127 2.44 0.76 0.15
C ALA A 127 2.01 -0.64 -0.34
N GLY A 128 2.95 -1.45 -0.85
CA GLY A 128 2.70 -2.79 -1.37
C GLY A 128 2.35 -2.81 -2.86
N ALA A 129 2.67 -1.74 -3.60
CA ALA A 129 2.32 -1.55 -5.00
C ALA A 129 0.85 -1.92 -5.29
N PRO A 130 -0.12 -1.27 -4.60
CA PRO A 130 -1.54 -1.56 -4.78
C PRO A 130 -1.98 -1.36 -6.24
N PRO A 131 -3.04 -2.05 -6.70
CA PRO A 131 -3.60 -1.84 -8.02
C PRO A 131 -3.96 -0.36 -8.24
N LEU A 132 -3.69 0.17 -9.44
CA LEU A 132 -3.85 1.60 -9.72
C LEU A 132 -5.28 2.12 -9.46
N ARG A 133 -6.29 1.30 -9.77
CA ARG A 133 -7.70 1.63 -9.45
C ARG A 133 -7.93 1.81 -7.95
N GLN A 134 -7.27 1.02 -7.10
CA GLN A 134 -7.39 1.14 -5.66
C GLN A 134 -6.71 2.42 -5.15
N VAL A 135 -5.56 2.79 -5.72
CA VAL A 135 -4.90 4.06 -5.41
C VAL A 135 -5.78 5.24 -5.80
N GLN A 136 -6.36 5.21 -7.00
CA GLN A 136 -7.30 6.24 -7.46
C GLN A 136 -8.50 6.39 -6.52
N GLN A 137 -9.18 5.28 -6.19
CA GLN A 137 -10.34 5.29 -5.30
C GLN A 137 -10.01 5.87 -3.91
N ARG A 138 -8.85 5.53 -3.36
CA ARG A 138 -8.37 6.07 -2.08
C ARG A 138 -7.92 7.54 -2.17
N GLY A 139 -7.51 7.97 -3.35
CA GLY A 139 -7.12 9.34 -3.65
C GLY A 139 -8.28 10.33 -3.72
N GLY A 140 -9.53 9.84 -3.69
CA GLY A 140 -10.73 10.65 -3.77
C GLY A 140 -11.23 10.75 -5.21
N GLU A 141 -11.49 11.96 -5.68
CA GLU A 141 -12.09 12.21 -6.98
C GLU A 141 -11.21 11.69 -8.14
N PRO A 142 -11.71 10.81 -9.01
CA PRO A 142 -10.95 10.25 -10.14
C PRO A 142 -10.33 11.29 -11.07
N ILE A 143 -10.95 12.47 -11.16
CA ILE A 143 -10.48 13.59 -11.99
C ILE A 143 -9.12 14.12 -11.54
N HIS A 144 -8.80 14.04 -10.24
CA HIS A 144 -7.51 14.50 -9.71
C HIS A 144 -6.40 13.48 -9.92
N LEU A 145 -6.73 12.20 -10.11
CA LEU A 145 -5.75 11.15 -10.31
C LEU A 145 -6.20 10.15 -11.39
N PRO A 146 -6.20 10.55 -12.68
CA PRO A 146 -6.49 9.64 -13.79
C PRO A 146 -5.53 8.44 -13.80
N LEU A 147 -6.03 7.26 -14.20
CA LEU A 147 -5.24 6.02 -14.21
C LEU A 147 -3.99 6.10 -15.10
N SER A 148 -4.08 6.81 -16.23
CA SER A 148 -2.94 7.03 -17.13
C SER A 148 -1.84 7.84 -16.45
N THR A 149 -2.19 8.94 -15.78
CA THR A 149 -1.22 9.77 -15.05
C THR A 149 -0.64 9.01 -13.88
N LEU A 150 -1.47 8.28 -13.13
CA LEU A 150 -1.01 7.44 -12.04
C LEU A 150 0.00 6.38 -12.51
N ALA A 151 -0.27 5.72 -13.64
CA ALA A 151 0.66 4.77 -14.24
C ALA A 151 2.00 5.43 -14.59
N ARG A 152 1.98 6.64 -15.17
CA ARG A 152 3.20 7.40 -15.49
C ARG A 152 3.96 7.81 -14.23
N ILE A 153 3.28 8.19 -13.15
CA ILE A 153 3.92 8.53 -11.87
C ILE A 153 4.63 7.31 -11.27
N VAL A 154 3.94 6.17 -11.14
CA VAL A 154 4.54 4.96 -10.54
C VAL A 154 5.64 4.34 -11.42
N ASN A 155 5.62 4.60 -12.73
CA ASN A 155 6.70 4.23 -13.65
C ASN A 155 7.81 5.30 -13.75
N ARG A 156 7.75 6.35 -12.93
CA ARG A 156 8.73 7.46 -12.90
C ARG A 156 8.89 8.22 -14.22
N GLN A 157 7.84 8.22 -15.06
CA GLN A 157 7.80 8.92 -16.34
C GLN A 157 7.32 10.37 -16.21
N THR A 158 6.70 10.71 -15.08
CA THR A 158 6.26 12.07 -14.74
C THR A 158 6.18 12.21 -13.22
N VAL A 159 6.22 13.45 -12.74
CA VAL A 159 5.72 13.84 -11.42
C VAL A 159 4.27 14.32 -11.54
N PRO A 160 3.51 14.44 -10.43
CA PRO A 160 2.19 15.06 -10.44
C PRO A 160 2.24 16.45 -11.09
N ALA A 161 1.20 16.81 -11.82
CA ALA A 161 1.11 18.09 -12.53
C ALA A 161 0.80 19.26 -11.59
N ASP A 162 0.03 19.00 -10.53
CA ASP A 162 -0.37 20.02 -9.55
C ASP A 162 -0.47 19.44 -8.12
N GLN A 163 -0.68 20.33 -7.16
CA GLN A 163 -0.75 19.97 -5.74
C GLN A 163 -1.98 19.10 -5.41
N LYS A 164 -3.08 19.21 -6.16
CA LYS A 164 -4.30 18.40 -5.96
C LYS A 164 -4.04 16.96 -6.35
N GLN A 165 -3.42 16.74 -7.51
CA GLN A 165 -2.99 15.42 -7.97
C GLN A 165 -1.96 14.80 -7.04
N TYR A 166 -0.99 15.60 -6.57
CA TYR A 166 -0.01 15.15 -5.59
C TYR A 166 -0.68 14.70 -4.29
N SER A 167 -1.60 15.50 -3.75
CA SER A 167 -2.36 15.17 -2.54
C SER A 167 -3.21 13.90 -2.71
N ALA A 168 -3.87 13.75 -3.87
CA ALA A 168 -4.62 12.55 -4.22
C ALA A 168 -3.72 11.32 -4.30
N PHE A 169 -2.51 11.42 -4.86
CA PHE A 169 -1.54 10.34 -4.90
C PHE A 169 -1.08 9.90 -3.50
N LEU A 170 -0.78 10.86 -2.62
CA LEU A 170 -0.38 10.58 -1.23
C LEU A 170 -1.50 9.86 -0.46
N ALA A 171 -2.73 10.35 -0.58
CA ALA A 171 -3.91 9.71 0.00
C ALA A 171 -4.12 8.30 -0.59
N GLY A 172 -3.96 8.16 -1.91
CA GLY A 172 -4.07 6.89 -2.62
C GLY A 172 -3.09 5.82 -2.14
N CYS A 173 -1.86 6.24 -1.83
CA CYS A 173 -0.82 5.38 -1.25
C CYS A 173 -0.98 5.17 0.26
N GLY A 174 -2.00 5.75 0.89
CA GLY A 174 -2.29 5.58 2.32
C GLY A 174 -1.38 6.36 3.24
N VAL A 175 -0.82 7.50 2.81
CA VAL A 175 -0.04 8.38 3.69
C VAL A 175 -0.96 8.94 4.78
N PRO A 176 -0.64 8.73 6.09
CA PRO A 176 -1.43 9.26 7.19
C PRO A 176 -1.55 10.77 7.11
N SER A 177 -2.72 11.31 7.48
CA SER A 177 -3.01 12.75 7.46
C SER A 177 -1.94 13.57 8.18
N GLU A 178 -1.46 13.09 9.32
CA GLU A 178 -0.40 13.70 10.13
C GLU A 178 0.94 13.87 9.40
N GLN A 179 1.24 13.01 8.43
CA GLN A 179 2.48 13.08 7.65
C GLN A 179 2.34 13.92 6.38
N ARG A 180 1.11 14.17 5.91
CA ARG A 180 0.86 14.92 4.66
C ARG A 180 1.43 16.34 4.65
N PRO A 181 1.41 17.13 5.75
CA PRO A 181 2.02 18.46 5.75
C PRO A 181 3.49 18.47 5.35
N LYS A 182 4.27 17.45 5.76
CA LYS A 182 5.70 17.32 5.39
C LYS A 182 5.89 17.09 3.90
N TRP A 183 5.01 16.27 3.30
CA TRP A 183 4.99 16.07 1.86
C TRP A 183 4.56 17.32 1.10
N LEU A 184 3.58 18.08 1.59
CA LEU A 184 3.15 19.33 0.97
C LEU A 184 4.24 20.42 1.06
N ALA A 185 4.99 20.47 2.16
CA ALA A 185 6.17 21.33 2.25
C ALA A 185 7.24 20.93 1.21
N ALA A 186 7.41 19.62 0.95
CA ALA A 186 8.29 19.13 -0.10
C ALA A 186 7.87 19.61 -1.49
N TRP A 187 6.56 19.61 -1.78
CA TRP A 187 6.02 20.14 -3.02
C TRP A 187 6.38 21.61 -3.23
N GLY A 188 6.22 22.45 -2.20
CA GLY A 188 6.54 23.88 -2.28
C GLY A 188 8.03 24.17 -2.54
N LYS A 189 8.93 23.30 -2.09
CA LYS A 189 10.37 23.40 -2.42
C LYS A 189 10.65 23.09 -3.89
N VAL A 190 10.00 22.07 -4.44
CA VAL A 190 10.22 21.59 -5.82
C VAL A 190 9.54 22.48 -6.86
N PHE A 191 8.36 23.02 -6.51
CA PHE A 191 7.55 23.89 -7.35
C PHE A 191 7.28 25.21 -6.64
N PRO A 192 8.30 26.08 -6.50
CA PRO A 192 8.13 27.36 -5.86
C PRO A 192 7.14 28.20 -6.67
N VAL A 193 6.09 28.70 -6.00
CA VAL A 193 5.20 29.67 -6.61
C VAL A 193 6.02 30.95 -6.77
N THR A 194 6.41 31.26 -8.00
CA THR A 194 7.23 32.44 -8.27
C THR A 194 6.38 33.69 -8.05
N THR A 195 6.91 34.72 -7.39
CA THR A 195 6.21 36.00 -7.17
C THR A 195 5.68 36.59 -8.49
N ALA A 196 6.40 36.39 -9.60
CA ALA A 196 5.94 36.77 -10.94
C ALA A 196 4.67 36.01 -11.39
N ALA A 197 4.52 34.73 -11.05
CA ALA A 197 3.32 33.96 -11.34
C ALA A 197 2.13 34.40 -10.48
N ILE A 198 2.38 34.78 -9.21
CA ILE A 198 1.36 35.34 -8.31
C ILE A 198 0.90 36.71 -8.84
N LEU A 199 1.85 37.59 -9.18
CA LEU A 199 1.55 38.90 -9.74
C LEU A 199 0.79 38.77 -11.08
N LYS A 200 1.18 37.84 -11.95
CA LYS A 200 0.47 37.57 -13.21
C LYS A 200 -0.98 37.12 -12.98
N ALA A 201 -1.21 36.20 -12.04
CA ALA A 201 -2.56 35.73 -11.70
C ALA A 201 -3.44 36.85 -11.12
N LEU A 202 -2.87 37.68 -10.23
CA LEU A 202 -3.58 38.83 -9.65
C LEU A 202 -3.92 39.90 -10.71
N THR A 203 -3.07 40.09 -11.72
CA THR A 203 -3.35 41.02 -12.83
C THR A 203 -4.41 40.47 -13.80
N GLU A 204 -4.45 39.16 -14.05
CA GLU A 204 -5.47 38.56 -14.93
C GLU A 204 -6.87 38.55 -14.29
N GLU A 205 -6.97 38.34 -12.97
CA GLU A 205 -8.25 38.47 -12.24
C GLU A 205 -8.75 39.92 -12.20
N ALA A 206 -7.87 40.91 -12.05
CA ALA A 206 -8.26 42.32 -12.06
C ALA A 206 -8.81 42.77 -13.42
N VAL A 207 -8.30 42.23 -14.53
CA VAL A 207 -8.80 42.52 -15.88
C VAL A 207 -10.16 41.88 -16.15
N SER A 208 -10.43 40.70 -15.56
CA SER A 208 -11.72 40.00 -15.74
C SER A 208 -12.88 40.57 -14.92
N VAL A 209 -12.62 41.41 -13.91
CA VAL A 209 -13.65 42.09 -13.09
C VAL A 209 -14.05 43.46 -13.66
N THR A 210 -13.34 43.95 -14.68
CA THR A 210 -13.58 45.28 -15.28
C THR A 210 -14.33 45.23 -16.63
N VAL A 211 -14.97 44.09 -16.97
CA VAL A 211 -15.77 43.92 -18.21
C VAL A 211 -17.22 43.59 -17.87
#